data_AF-A0A1F1F4K2-F1
#
_entry.id   AF-A0A1F1F4K2-F1
#
_cell.length_a   1.000
_cell.length_b   1.000
_cell.length_c   1.000
_cell.angle_alpha   90.00
_cell.angle_beta   90.00
_cell.angle_gamma   90.00
#
_symmetry.space_group_name_H-M   'P 1'
#
loop_
_entity.id
_entity.type
_entity.pdbx_description
1 polymer ?
#
loop_
_entity_poly.entity_id
_entity_poly.type
_entity_poly.pdbx_seq_one_letter_code
_entity_poly.pdbx_strand_id
1 'polypeptide(L)'
;MSTAMENLNVKIDAEDKRLFVELARQMGTTPSNAVRMFVRAFNDFRGFPFDTSRPYGMTAEARRAYEEADAAITAGTAKRYRSVADLRDDLGL
;
A
#
# COMPACT_ATOMS: atom_id res chain seq x y z
N MET A 1 -25.81 -21.17 -9.28
CA MET A 1 -26.30 -19.97 -9.98
C MET A 1 -25.23 -19.51 -10.95
N SER A 2 -25.55 -19.37 -12.23
CA SER A 2 -24.61 -18.81 -13.21
C SER A 2 -24.47 -17.32 -12.91
N THR A 3 -23.32 -16.90 -12.42
CA THR A 3 -23.02 -15.49 -12.21
C THR A 3 -22.86 -14.85 -13.59
N ALA A 4 -23.81 -14.00 -13.99
CA ALA A 4 -23.63 -13.19 -15.19
C ALA A 4 -22.42 -12.26 -15.00
N MET A 5 -21.51 -12.25 -15.98
CA MET A 5 -20.40 -11.29 -15.98
C MET A 5 -20.93 -9.95 -16.47
N GLU A 6 -20.77 -8.92 -15.64
CA GLU A 6 -21.17 -7.55 -15.94
C GLU A 6 -19.96 -6.65 -16.18
N ASN A 7 -20.14 -5.62 -17.01
CA ASN A 7 -19.09 -4.65 -17.31
C ASN A 7 -19.09 -3.50 -16.30
N LEU A 8 -17.90 -3.17 -15.79
CA LEU A 8 -17.66 -1.95 -15.01
C LEU A 8 -16.91 -0.93 -15.88
N ASN A 9 -17.55 0.20 -16.18
CA ASN A 9 -16.95 1.28 -16.98
C ASN A 9 -16.65 2.49 -16.10
N VAL A 10 -15.39 2.91 -16.06
CA VAL A 10 -14.91 4.03 -15.25
C VAL A 10 -13.99 4.91 -16.10
N LYS A 11 -14.20 6.22 -16.04
CA LYS A 11 -13.29 7.20 -16.63
C LYS A 11 -12.19 7.54 -15.62
N ILE A 12 -10.96 7.48 -16.06
CA ILE A 12 -9.76 7.88 -15.31
C ILE A 12 -8.90 8.77 -16.19
N ASP A 13 -8.02 9.55 -15.58
CA ASP A 13 -7.09 10.39 -16.32
C ASP A 13 -6.06 9.52 -17.11
N ALA A 14 -5.42 10.14 -18.11
CA ALA A 14 -4.49 9.43 -18.99
C ALA A 14 -3.21 8.99 -18.26
N GLU A 15 -2.72 9.76 -17.30
CA GLU A 15 -1.56 9.46 -16.49
C GLU A 15 -1.84 8.31 -15.51
N ASP A 16 -2.93 8.37 -14.75
CA ASP A 16 -3.37 7.28 -13.87
C ASP A 16 -3.55 5.99 -14.66
N LYS A 17 -4.15 6.06 -15.85
CA LYS A 17 -4.29 4.89 -16.73
C LYS A 17 -2.94 4.32 -17.12
N ARG A 18 -1.98 5.17 -17.50
CA ARG A 18 -0.63 4.74 -17.90
C ARG A 18 0.08 4.06 -16.73
N LEU A 19 0.10 4.71 -15.56
CA LEU A 19 0.74 4.20 -14.35
C LEU A 19 0.11 2.89 -13.89
N PHE A 20 -1.23 2.82 -13.85
CA PHE A 20 -1.93 1.60 -13.44
C PHE A 20 -1.62 0.41 -14.35
N VAL A 21 -1.55 0.62 -15.66
CA VAL A 21 -1.18 -0.44 -16.63
C VAL A 21 0.26 -0.91 -16.42
N GLU A 22 1.19 0.01 -16.20
CA GLU A 22 2.59 -0.30 -15.96
C GLU A 22 2.78 -1.09 -14.66
N LEU A 23 2.22 -0.62 -13.55
CA LEU A 23 2.30 -1.26 -12.25
C LEU A 23 1.64 -2.65 -12.25
N ALA A 24 0.47 -2.79 -12.87
CA ALA A 24 -0.19 -4.09 -13.01
C ALA A 24 0.73 -5.11 -13.71
N ARG A 25 1.44 -4.69 -14.77
CA ARG A 25 2.38 -5.54 -15.49
C ARG A 25 3.61 -5.88 -14.65
N GLN A 26 4.19 -4.91 -13.94
CA GLN A 26 5.32 -5.15 -13.03
C GLN A 26 4.99 -6.18 -11.95
N MET A 27 3.74 -6.20 -11.47
CA MET A 27 3.22 -7.18 -10.52
C MET A 27 2.81 -8.52 -11.17
N GLY A 28 3.03 -8.72 -12.48
CA GLY A 28 2.68 -9.96 -13.18
C GLY A 28 1.16 -10.18 -13.35
N THR A 29 0.35 -9.12 -13.35
CA THR A 29 -1.11 -9.18 -13.47
C THR A 29 -1.61 -8.30 -14.63
N THR A 30 -2.93 -8.27 -14.84
CA THR A 30 -3.58 -7.36 -15.80
C THR A 30 -4.37 -6.29 -15.06
N PRO A 31 -4.59 -5.10 -15.67
CA PRO A 31 -5.44 -4.06 -15.09
C PRO A 31 -6.83 -4.58 -14.69
N SER A 32 -7.47 -5.37 -15.57
CA SER A 32 -8.78 -5.97 -15.28
C SER A 32 -8.73 -6.94 -14.10
N ASN A 33 -7.66 -7.73 -13.98
CA ASN A 33 -7.50 -8.63 -12.84
C ASN A 33 -7.27 -7.85 -11.53
N ALA A 34 -6.45 -6.79 -11.57
CA ALA A 34 -6.25 -5.91 -10.42
C ALA A 34 -7.56 -5.23 -9.98
N VAL A 35 -8.37 -4.72 -10.93
CA VAL A 35 -9.71 -4.17 -10.62
C VAL A 35 -10.62 -5.23 -10.00
N ARG A 36 -10.65 -6.46 -10.55
CA ARG A 36 -11.44 -7.56 -9.95
C ARG A 36 -11.01 -7.87 -8.52
N MET A 37 -9.70 -7.91 -8.26
CA MET A 37 -9.16 -8.12 -6.92
C MET A 37 -9.58 -6.99 -5.96
N PHE A 38 -9.46 -5.73 -6.41
CA PHE A 38 -9.89 -4.58 -5.62
C PHE A 38 -11.39 -4.62 -5.30
N VAL A 39 -12.25 -4.87 -6.28
CA VAL A 39 -13.71 -4.97 -6.07
C VAL A 39 -14.05 -6.05 -5.06
N ARG A 40 -13.35 -7.19 -5.10
CA ARG A 40 -13.55 -8.26 -4.12
C ARG A 40 -13.13 -7.83 -2.71
N ALA A 41 -11.94 -7.25 -2.57
CA ALA A 41 -11.45 -6.74 -1.29
C ALA A 41 -12.36 -5.65 -0.71
N PHE A 42 -12.85 -4.74 -1.55
CA PHE A 42 -13.78 -3.68 -1.15
C PHE A 42 -15.08 -4.24 -0.58
N ASN A 43 -15.65 -5.25 -1.25
CA ASN A 43 -16.88 -5.91 -0.81
C ASN A 43 -16.68 -6.71 0.48
N ASP A 44 -15.57 -7.44 0.59
CA ASP A 44 -15.25 -8.25 1.77
C ASP A 44 -14.99 -7.36 3.00
N PHE A 45 -14.34 -6.20 2.82
CA PHE A 45 -14.08 -5.23 3.88
C PHE A 45 -15.28 -4.32 4.21
N ARG A 46 -16.36 -4.37 3.41
CA ARG A 46 -17.50 -3.44 3.50
C ARG A 46 -17.09 -1.97 3.36
N GLY A 47 -16.07 -1.69 2.55
CA GLY A 47 -15.49 -0.36 2.36
C GLY A 47 -14.10 -0.44 1.75
N PHE A 48 -13.37 0.68 1.74
CA PHE A 48 -12.00 0.68 1.23
C PHE A 48 -11.09 -0.18 2.12
N PRO A 49 -10.29 -1.11 1.54
CA PRO A 49 -9.39 -1.97 2.30
C PRO A 49 -8.11 -1.23 2.76
N PHE A 50 -8.15 0.09 2.81
CA PHE A 50 -7.08 0.98 3.23
C PHE A 50 -7.69 2.27 3.81
N ASP A 51 -6.93 2.97 4.63
CA ASP A 51 -7.36 4.22 5.25
C ASP A 51 -7.48 5.34 4.20
N THR A 52 -8.71 5.79 3.97
CA THR A 52 -9.02 6.89 3.04
C THR A 52 -9.04 8.26 3.72
N SER A 53 -8.90 8.34 5.03
CA SER A 53 -8.88 9.62 5.78
C SER A 53 -7.62 10.45 5.50
N ARG A 54 -6.59 9.81 4.91
CA ARG A 54 -5.36 10.45 4.43
C ARG A 54 -5.28 10.34 2.91
N PRO A 55 -6.04 11.17 2.17
CA PRO A 55 -6.00 11.14 0.72
C PRO A 55 -4.63 11.67 0.28
N TYR A 56 -3.82 10.79 -0.29
CA TYR A 56 -2.57 11.11 -0.98
C TYR A 56 -1.47 11.71 -0.11
N GLY A 57 -0.66 10.83 0.49
CA GLY A 57 0.72 11.15 0.84
C GLY A 57 1.11 10.76 2.25
N MET A 58 2.27 10.12 2.35
CA MET A 58 3.04 10.11 3.58
C MET A 58 3.28 11.57 3.98
N THR A 59 3.01 11.94 5.23
CA THR A 59 3.31 13.31 5.70
C THR A 59 4.79 13.60 5.47
N ALA A 60 5.17 14.87 5.28
CA ALA A 60 6.58 15.22 5.15
C ALA A 60 7.41 14.74 6.36
N GLU A 61 6.79 14.70 7.54
CA GLU A 61 7.36 14.11 8.75
C GLU A 61 7.58 12.61 8.62
N ALA A 62 6.56 11.86 8.20
CA ALA A 62 6.72 10.42 7.99
C ALA A 62 7.79 10.17 6.92
N ARG A 63 7.78 10.87 5.79
CA ARG A 63 8.82 10.77 4.75
C ARG A 63 10.23 10.96 5.29
N ARG A 64 10.46 12.02 6.06
CA ARG A 64 11.76 12.25 6.70
C ARG A 64 12.13 11.13 7.67
N ALA A 65 11.19 10.63 8.47
CA ALA A 65 11.45 9.54 9.40
C ALA A 65 11.86 8.24 8.68
N TYR A 66 11.23 7.92 7.55
CA TYR A 66 11.63 6.76 6.74
C TYR A 66 13.00 6.96 6.08
N GLU A 67 13.28 8.14 5.51
CA GLU A 67 14.59 8.45 4.94
C GLU A 67 15.73 8.39 5.98
N GLU A 68 15.48 8.90 7.20
CA GLU A 68 16.43 8.81 8.32
C GLU A 68 16.66 7.35 8.75
N ALA A 69 15.60 6.56 8.86
CA ALA A 69 15.70 5.14 9.19
C ALA A 69 16.50 4.36 8.13
N ASP A 70 16.22 4.57 6.84
CA ASP A 70 16.93 3.92 5.75
C ASP A 70 18.42 4.31 5.71
N ALA A 71 18.72 5.59 5.97
CA ALA A 71 20.10 6.07 6.08
C ALA A 71 20.82 5.41 7.27
N ALA A 72 20.18 5.30 8.44
CA ALA A 72 20.76 4.66 9.61
C ALA A 72 20.97 3.15 9.40
N ILE A 73 20.05 2.47 8.71
CA ILE A 73 20.20 1.06 8.35
C ILE A 73 21.39 0.88 7.42
N THR A 74 21.48 1.72 6.38
CA THR A 74 22.57 1.68 5.39
C THR A 74 23.93 1.96 6.02
N ALA A 75 23.99 2.92 6.95
CA ALA A 75 25.21 3.27 7.69
C ALA A 75 25.56 2.26 8.79
N GLY A 76 24.69 1.28 9.08
CA GLY A 76 24.87 0.34 10.19
C GLY A 76 24.74 0.98 11.58
N THR A 77 24.19 2.19 11.66
CA THR A 77 23.98 2.95 12.91
C THR A 77 22.57 2.80 13.46
N ALA A 78 21.67 2.13 12.73
CA ALA A 78 20.33 1.84 13.20
C ALA A 78 20.36 1.10 14.54
N LYS A 79 19.57 1.57 15.51
CA LYS A 79 19.43 0.92 16.82
C LYS A 79 18.88 -0.49 16.64
N ARG A 80 19.51 -1.46 17.27
CA ARG A 80 19.12 -2.88 17.22
C ARG A 80 18.73 -3.37 18.60
N TYR A 81 17.71 -4.21 18.65
CA TYR A 81 17.27 -4.88 19.86
C TYR A 81 17.57 -6.36 19.75
N ARG A 82 17.98 -6.99 20.85
CA ARG A 82 18.28 -8.44 20.87
C ARG A 82 17.02 -9.28 21.07
N SER A 83 15.96 -8.66 21.60
CA SER A 83 14.68 -9.30 21.88
C SER A 83 13.54 -8.29 21.78
N VAL A 84 12.31 -8.80 21.69
CA VAL A 84 11.10 -7.96 21.77
C VAL A 84 10.96 -7.33 23.17
N ALA A 85 11.45 -7.99 24.22
CA ALA A 85 11.44 -7.43 25.57
C ALA A 85 12.34 -6.19 25.68
N ASP A 86 13.57 -6.26 25.14
CA ASP A 86 14.51 -5.13 25.10
C ASP A 86 13.90 -3.93 24.35
N LEU A 87 13.16 -4.19 23.26
CA LEU A 87 12.44 -3.15 22.50
C LEU A 87 11.32 -2.51 23.34
N ARG A 88 10.54 -3.33 24.04
CA ARG A 88 9.41 -2.86 24.85
C ARG A 88 9.86 -2.03 26.04
N ASP A 89 10.91 -2.48 26.73
CA ASP A 89 11.49 -1.76 27.87
C ASP A 89 11.98 -0.37 27.44
N ASP A 90 12.62 -0.27 26.26
CA ASP A 90 13.09 1.01 25.71
C ASP A 90 11.95 1.94 25.27
N LEU A 91 10.86 1.38 24.73
CA LEU A 91 9.66 2.12 24.33
C LEU A 91 8.73 2.46 25.51
N GLY A 92 8.97 1.90 26.70
CA GLY A 92 8.11 2.06 27.86
C GLY A 92 6.73 1.40 27.71
N LEU A 93 6.65 0.25 27.02
CA LEU A 93 5.41 -0.47 26.65
C LEU A 93 5.24 -1.84 27.33
#